data_AF-A0A380EH08-F1
#
_entry.id   AF-A0A380EH08-F1
#
_cell.length_a   1.000
_cell.length_b   1.000
_cell.length_c   1.000
_cell.angle_alpha   90.00
_cell.angle_beta   90.00
_cell.angle_gamma   90.00
#
_symmetry.space_group_name_H-M   'P 1'
#
loop_
_entity.id
_entity.type
_entity.pdbx_description
1 polymer ?
#
loop_
_entity_poly.entity_id
_entity_poly.type
_entity_poly.pdbx_seq_one_letter_code
_entity_poly.pdbx_strand_id
1 'polypeptide(L)'
;MLRDKKGNLSGPLKKLFNYGIDGLISFNSKPLRMMIYLGLFIFSISVLYIIYLFINIMISGVNIPGYFSTIAAILLLGGIQLISIGVVGEYIGRIYYEVKARPKYIIQATNLSSLENDEKDTHKVYSK
;
A
#
# COMPACT_ATOMS: atom_id res chain seq x y z
N MET A 1 10.16 -5.46 41.12
CA MET A 1 11.63 -5.44 41.26
C MET A 1 12.20 -6.57 40.42
N LEU A 2 12.67 -6.32 39.19
CA LEU A 2 13.84 -6.97 38.59
C LEU A 2 14.35 -6.09 37.45
N ARG A 3 15.54 -5.53 37.73
CA ARG A 3 16.31 -4.58 36.94
C ARG A 3 17.15 -5.39 35.95
N ASP A 4 16.78 -5.41 34.66
CA ASP A 4 17.69 -5.89 33.62
C ASP A 4 18.76 -4.82 33.39
N LYS A 5 19.95 -5.14 33.90
CA LYS A 5 21.20 -4.46 33.61
C LYS A 5 21.72 -5.00 32.28
N LYS A 6 21.49 -4.26 31.19
CA LYS A 6 22.39 -4.17 30.04
C LYS A 6 21.94 -2.99 29.18
N GLY A 7 22.78 -1.96 29.10
CA GLY A 7 22.58 -0.80 28.24
C GLY A 7 22.72 -1.14 26.75
N ASN A 8 21.83 -2.00 26.24
CA ASN A 8 21.65 -2.22 24.81
C ASN A 8 20.48 -1.36 24.33
N LEU A 9 20.73 -0.06 24.17
CA LEU A 9 19.80 0.89 23.56
C LEU A 9 19.41 0.51 22.11
N SER A 10 20.13 -0.43 21.48
CA SER A 10 19.83 -0.95 20.14
C SER A 10 18.53 -1.76 20.07
N GLY A 11 18.09 -2.38 21.18
CA GLY A 11 16.85 -3.17 21.24
C GLY A 11 15.55 -2.35 21.12
N PRO A 12 15.36 -1.27 21.92
CA PRO A 12 14.15 -0.45 21.85
C PRO A 12 14.03 0.37 20.55
N LEU A 13 15.15 0.82 19.97
CA LEU A 13 15.13 1.53 18.68
C LEU A 13 14.66 0.62 17.53
N LYS A 14 15.14 -0.63 17.49
CA LYS A 14 14.70 -1.62 16.50
C LYS A 14 13.22 -1.98 16.67
N LYS A 15 12.74 -2.05 17.91
CA LYS A 15 11.31 -2.26 18.22
C LYS A 15 10.44 -1.07 17.79
N LEU A 16 10.86 0.17 18.07
CA LEU A 16 10.13 1.38 17.64
C LEU A 16 10.11 1.51 16.11
N PHE A 17 11.22 1.20 15.44
CA PHE A 17 11.30 1.20 13.98
C PHE A 17 10.37 0.16 13.37
N ASN A 18 10.37 -1.07 13.88
CA ASN A 18 9.41 -2.10 13.46
C ASN A 18 7.96 -1.66 13.71
N TYR A 19 7.67 -1.01 14.84
CA TYR A 19 6.33 -0.47 15.13
C TYR A 19 5.91 0.64 14.15
N GLY A 20 6.84 1.49 13.73
CA GLY A 20 6.61 2.54 12.73
C GLY A 20 6.38 1.98 11.33
N ILE A 21 7.14 0.94 10.95
CA ILE A 21 6.95 0.18 9.70
C ILE A 21 5.60 -0.54 9.72
N ASP A 22 5.24 -1.21 10.81
CA ASP A 22 3.93 -1.84 10.99
C ASP A 22 2.80 -0.80 10.93
N GLY A 23 3.01 0.41 11.46
CA GLY A 23 2.08 1.54 11.34
C GLY A 23 1.92 2.06 9.90
N LEU A 24 3.02 2.23 9.16
CA LEU A 24 3.00 2.63 7.75
C LEU A 24 2.27 1.59 6.87
N ILE A 25 2.46 0.30 7.17
CA ILE A 25 1.83 -0.81 6.45
C ILE A 25 0.35 -0.96 6.84
N SER A 26 0.00 -0.75 8.12
CA SER A 26 -1.34 -1.05 8.65
C SER A 26 -2.39 0.02 8.34
N PHE A 27 -1.99 1.27 8.06
CA PHE A 27 -2.93 2.40 8.05
C PHE A 27 -3.51 2.85 6.72
N ASN A 28 -3.11 2.37 5.54
CA ASN A 28 -3.77 2.83 4.32
C ASN A 28 -3.44 2.02 3.05
N SER A 29 -4.39 1.91 2.14
CA SER A 29 -4.18 1.61 0.70
C SER A 29 -3.34 2.66 -0.04
N LYS A 30 -3.12 3.82 0.59
CA LYS A 30 -2.44 5.00 0.02
C LYS A 30 -0.94 4.84 -0.28
N PRO A 31 -0.07 4.25 0.57
CA PRO A 31 1.35 4.01 0.26
C PRO A 31 1.56 3.28 -1.06
N LEU A 32 0.66 2.36 -1.39
CA LEU A 32 0.77 1.55 -2.60
C LEU A 32 0.48 2.35 -3.87
N ARG A 33 -0.49 3.27 -3.78
CA ARG A 33 -0.79 4.22 -4.87
C ARG A 33 0.35 5.21 -5.09
N MET A 34 1.08 5.59 -4.03
CA MET A 34 2.25 6.47 -4.11
C MET A 34 3.36 5.86 -4.99
N MET A 35 3.56 4.54 -4.95
CA MET A 35 4.58 3.86 -5.74
C MET A 35 4.34 3.96 -7.25
N ILE A 36 3.08 3.96 -7.69
CA ILE A 36 2.73 4.15 -9.12
C ILE A 36 3.16 5.56 -9.58
N TYR A 37 2.84 6.58 -8.80
CA TYR A 37 3.24 7.96 -9.11
C TYR A 37 4.77 8.13 -9.10
N LEU A 38 5.45 7.48 -8.15
CA LEU A 38 6.91 7.49 -8.06
C LEU A 38 7.55 6.79 -9.26
N GLY A 39 7.02 5.62 -9.66
CA GLY A 39 7.46 4.90 -10.85
C GLY A 39 7.26 5.70 -12.13
N LEU A 40 6.10 6.35 -12.29
CA LEU A 40 5.81 7.23 -13.44
C LEU A 40 6.76 8.44 -13.49
N PHE A 41 7.05 9.04 -12.34
CA PHE A 41 7.98 10.16 -12.22
C PHE A 41 9.41 9.75 -12.63
N ILE A 42 9.92 8.63 -12.10
CA ILE A 42 11.24 8.10 -12.44
C ILE A 42 11.32 7.69 -13.90
N PHE A 43 10.26 7.07 -14.45
CA PHE A 43 10.20 6.70 -15.86
C PHE A 43 10.24 7.94 -16.76
N SER A 44 9.53 9.01 -16.38
CA SER A 44 9.56 10.27 -17.11
C SER A 44 10.97 10.88 -17.14
N ILE A 45 11.65 10.94 -15.99
CA ILE A 45 13.05 11.41 -15.91
C ILE A 45 13.97 10.55 -16.76
N SER A 46 13.78 9.23 -16.73
CA SER A 46 14.56 8.27 -17.52
C SER A 46 14.44 8.53 -19.02
N VAL A 47 13.22 8.77 -19.51
CA VAL A 47 12.97 9.11 -20.92
C VAL A 47 13.65 10.44 -21.29
N LEU A 48 13.52 11.48 -20.45
CA LEU A 48 14.20 12.75 -20.69
C LEU A 48 15.73 12.59 -20.78
N TYR A 49 16.31 11.78 -19.90
CA TYR A 49 17.75 11.53 -19.89
C TYR A 49 18.22 10.75 -21.14
N ILE A 50 17.43 9.78 -21.60
CA ILE A 50 17.70 9.04 -22.84
C ILE A 50 17.66 10.00 -24.05
N ILE A 51 16.68 10.90 -24.11
CA ILE A 51 16.58 11.91 -25.18
C ILE A 51 17.81 12.82 -25.16
N TYR A 52 18.22 13.30 -23.98
CA TYR A 52 19.42 14.11 -23.82
C TYR A 52 20.67 13.39 -24.34
N LEU A 53 20.87 12.13 -23.95
CA LEU A 53 21.97 11.30 -24.44
C LEU A 53 21.92 11.09 -25.96
N PHE A 54 20.73 10.85 -26.51
CA PHE A 54 20.55 10.66 -27.95
C PHE A 54 20.95 11.91 -28.75
N ILE A 55 20.53 13.10 -28.29
CA ILE A 55 20.92 14.37 -28.92
C ILE A 55 22.43 14.57 -28.80
N ASN A 56 23.02 14.26 -27.64
CA ASN A 56 24.46 14.39 -27.43
C ASN A 56 25.27 13.52 -28.41
N ILE A 57 24.82 12.28 -28.64
CA ILE A 57 25.45 11.35 -29.59
C ILE A 57 25.30 11.83 -31.04
N MET A 58 24.17 12.45 -31.38
CA MET A 58 23.94 13.06 -32.71
C MET A 58 24.93 14.19 -33.01
N ILE A 59 25.25 15.03 -32.01
CA ILE A 59 26.14 16.19 -32.18
C ILE A 59 27.62 15.80 -32.05
N SER A 60 27.97 15.05 -31.00
CA SER A 60 29.36 14.75 -30.64
C SER A 60 29.87 13.41 -31.16
N GLY A 61 28.99 12.59 -31.75
CA GLY A 61 29.29 11.21 -32.12
C GLY A 61 29.32 10.26 -30.91
N VAL A 62 29.58 8.98 -31.19
CA VAL A 62 29.64 7.94 -30.15
C VAL A 62 31.01 7.96 -29.48
N ASN A 63 31.08 8.47 -28.24
CA ASN A 63 32.32 8.49 -27.46
C ASN A 63 32.70 7.11 -26.90
N ILE A 64 31.70 6.34 -26.44
CA ILE A 64 31.91 5.03 -25.81
C ILE A 64 30.89 4.05 -26.39
N PRO A 65 31.32 3.04 -27.16
CA PRO A 65 30.42 2.07 -27.77
C PRO A 65 29.68 1.29 -26.67
N GLY A 66 28.37 1.11 -26.85
CA GLY A 66 27.52 0.35 -25.93
C GLY A 66 27.07 1.09 -24.66
N TYR A 67 27.66 2.24 -24.31
CA TYR A 67 27.27 3.01 -23.12
C TYR A 67 25.81 3.47 -23.19
N PHE A 68 25.44 4.07 -24.33
CA PHE A 68 24.08 4.56 -24.57
C PHE A 68 23.03 3.47 -24.45
N SER A 69 23.20 2.37 -25.19
CA SER A 69 22.23 1.28 -25.23
C SER A 69 22.09 0.59 -23.87
N THR A 70 23.20 0.44 -23.12
CA THR A 70 23.19 -0.20 -21.80
C THR A 70 22.44 0.66 -20.78
N ILE A 71 22.76 1.96 -20.70
CA ILE A 71 22.08 2.87 -19.78
C ILE A 71 20.61 3.04 -20.15
N ALA A 72 20.30 3.18 -21.44
CA ALA A 72 18.93 3.30 -21.91
C ALA A 72 18.11 2.06 -21.55
N ALA A 73 18.67 0.85 -21.74
CA ALA A 73 18.01 -0.40 -21.36
C ALA A 73 17.77 -0.49 -19.85
N ILE A 74 18.77 -0.20 -19.02
CA ILE A 74 18.65 -0.25 -17.56
C ILE A 74 17.58 0.74 -17.06
N LEU A 75 17.59 1.98 -17.57
CA LEU A 75 16.63 3.01 -17.18
C LEU A 75 15.20 2.69 -17.63
N LEU A 76 15.00 2.24 -18.87
CA LEU A 76 13.68 1.83 -19.37
C LEU A 76 13.13 0.64 -18.59
N LEU A 77 13.94 -0.41 -18.43
CA LEU A 77 13.53 -1.62 -17.72
C LEU A 77 13.27 -1.32 -16.25
N GLY A 78 14.11 -0.52 -15.60
CA GLY A 78 13.91 -0.10 -14.20
C GLY A 78 12.64 0.71 -13.99
N GLY A 79 12.33 1.65 -14.89
CA GLY A 79 11.09 2.42 -14.81
C GLY A 79 9.83 1.56 -15.02
N ILE A 80 9.86 0.64 -16.00
CA ILE A 80 8.77 -0.33 -16.23
C ILE A 80 8.56 -1.25 -15.01
N GLN A 81 9.65 -1.72 -14.39
CA GLN A 81 9.57 -2.56 -13.20
C GLN A 81 8.93 -1.82 -12.02
N LEU A 82 9.30 -0.56 -11.77
CA LEU A 82 8.70 0.25 -10.70
C LEU A 82 7.20 0.47 -10.91
N ILE A 83 6.79 0.78 -12.14
CA ILE A 83 5.36 0.91 -12.48
C ILE A 83 4.64 -0.43 -12.25
N SER A 84 5.23 -1.53 -12.69
CA SER A 84 4.67 -2.88 -12.52
C SER A 84 4.47 -3.23 -11.05
N ILE A 85 5.45 -2.94 -10.19
CA ILE A 85 5.35 -3.14 -8.73
C ILE A 85 4.22 -2.28 -8.14
N GLY A 86 4.08 -1.04 -8.59
CA GLY A 86 2.99 -0.17 -8.16
C GLY A 86 1.61 -0.75 -8.49
N VAL A 87 1.43 -1.25 -9.73
CA VAL A 87 0.19 -1.88 -10.18
C VAL A 87 -0.11 -3.14 -9.38
N VAL A 88 0.85 -4.06 -9.27
CA VAL A 88 0.71 -5.30 -8.48
C VAL A 88 0.34 -4.98 -7.05
N GLY A 89 0.99 -3.97 -6.47
CA GLY A 89 0.63 -3.44 -5.17
C GLY A 89 -0.84 -3.06 -5.11
N GLU A 90 -1.34 -2.18 -5.99
CA GLU A 90 -2.74 -1.77 -5.97
C GLU A 90 -3.73 -2.96 -6.04
N TYR A 91 -3.42 -4.00 -6.82
CA TYR A 91 -4.20 -5.24 -6.85
C TYR A 91 -4.16 -6.00 -5.51
N ILE A 92 -2.97 -6.20 -4.93
CA ILE A 92 -2.81 -6.85 -3.62
C ILE A 92 -3.56 -6.05 -2.54
N GLY A 93 -3.51 -4.73 -2.62
CA GLY A 93 -4.26 -3.84 -1.73
C GLY A 93 -5.75 -4.13 -1.81
N ARG A 94 -6.35 -4.17 -3.00
CA ARG A 94 -7.77 -4.50 -3.16
C ARG A 94 -8.10 -5.89 -2.62
N ILE A 95 -7.29 -6.91 -2.95
CA ILE A 95 -7.47 -8.27 -2.42
C ILE A 95 -7.44 -8.27 -0.89
N TYR A 96 -6.52 -7.53 -0.27
CA TYR A 96 -6.45 -7.40 1.19
C TYR A 96 -7.74 -6.81 1.77
N TYR A 97 -8.32 -5.79 1.14
CA TYR A 97 -9.60 -5.22 1.57
C TYR A 97 -10.78 -6.20 1.38
N GLU A 98 -10.80 -6.94 0.27
CA GLU A 98 -11.82 -7.94 -0.05
C GLU A 98 -11.80 -9.09 0.98
N VAL A 99 -10.62 -9.66 1.24
CA VAL A 99 -10.41 -10.79 2.16
C VAL A 99 -10.69 -10.38 3.61
N LYS A 100 -10.42 -9.12 3.97
CA LYS A 100 -10.64 -8.65 5.34
C LYS A 100 -12.12 -8.42 5.69
N ALA A 101 -13.04 -8.47 4.71
CA ALA A 101 -14.49 -8.49 4.89
C ALA A 101 -15.00 -7.67 6.08
N ARG A 102 -14.56 -6.40 6.21
CA ARG A 102 -14.92 -5.59 7.38
C ARG A 102 -16.42 -5.28 7.28
N PRO A 103 -17.25 -5.69 8.27
CA PRO A 103 -18.67 -5.41 8.23
C PRO A 103 -18.87 -3.88 8.10
N LYS A 104 -19.68 -3.47 7.11
CA LYS A 104 -19.93 -2.05 6.77
C LYS A 104 -20.49 -1.24 7.95
N TYR A 105 -20.97 -1.91 8.99
CA TYR A 105 -21.53 -1.32 10.19
C TYR A 105 -21.40 -2.30 11.34
N ILE A 106 -21.03 -1.78 12.51
CA ILE A 106 -21.18 -2.49 13.79
C ILE A 106 -22.44 -1.89 14.42
N ILE A 107 -23.51 -2.67 14.51
CA ILE A 107 -24.76 -2.20 15.13
C ILE A 107 -24.50 -2.13 16.63
N GLN A 108 -24.34 -0.92 17.17
CA GLN A 108 -24.02 -0.73 18.59
C GLN A 108 -25.27 -0.70 19.48
N ALA A 109 -26.42 -0.28 18.93
CA ALA A 109 -27.73 -0.39 19.57
C ALA A 109 -28.83 -0.34 18.49
N THR A 110 -29.84 -1.19 18.65
CA THR A 110 -31.04 -1.23 17.81
C THR A 110 -32.25 -0.97 18.70
N ASN A 111 -33.12 -0.02 18.32
CA ASN A 111 -34.39 0.27 19.01
C ASN A 111 -35.55 -0.65 18.57
N LEU A 112 -35.23 -1.79 17.94
CA LEU A 112 -36.22 -2.78 17.51
C LEU A 112 -36.66 -3.58 18.74
N SER A 113 -37.53 -2.99 19.55
CA SER A 113 -38.28 -3.65 20.61
C SER A 113 -39.50 -4.35 20.02
N SER A 114 -39.30 -5.25 19.06
CA SER A 114 -40.37 -6.02 18.42
C SER A 114 -39.81 -7.44 18.23
N LEU A 115 -40.35 -8.49 18.83
CA LEU A 115 -41.76 -8.90 18.84
C LEU A 115 -42.15 -9.72 20.09
N GLU A 116 -41.45 -9.61 21.22
CA GLU A 116 -41.71 -10.48 22.38
C GLU A 116 -42.95 -10.07 23.21
N ASN A 117 -43.54 -8.90 22.92
CA ASN A 117 -44.76 -8.44 23.59
C ASN A 117 -46.06 -8.73 22.81
N ASP A 118 -46.00 -9.07 21.52
CA ASP A 118 -47.21 -9.32 20.70
C ASP A 118 -47.74 -10.76 20.83
N GLU A 119 -46.91 -11.71 21.28
CA GLU A 119 -47.33 -13.08 21.54
C GLU A 119 -48.11 -13.22 22.86
N LYS A 120 -47.89 -12.30 23.82
CA LYS A 120 -48.62 -12.30 25.09
C LYS A 120 -50.03 -11.72 25.00
N ASP A 121 -50.31 -10.85 24.04
CA ASP A 121 -51.66 -10.31 23.82
C ASP A 121 -52.52 -11.20 22.92
N THR A 122 -51.91 -11.98 22.01
CA THR A 122 -52.67 -12.92 21.17
C THR A 122 -53.22 -14.12 21.96
N HIS A 123 -52.56 -14.53 23.05
CA HIS A 123 -53.02 -15.64 23.89
C HIS A 123 -54.10 -15.29 24.93
N LYS A 124 -54.41 -14.00 25.16
CA LYS A 124 -55.51 -13.58 26.05
C LYS A 124 -56.86 -13.46 25.35
N VAL A 125 -56.89 -13.41 24.02
CA VAL A 125 -58.13 -13.16 23.24
C VAL A 125 -58.93 -14.45 22.99
N TYR A 126 -58.33 -15.64 23.10
CA TYR A 126 -58.99 -16.93 22.84
C TYR A 126 -59.37 -17.73 24.10
N SER A 127 -59.21 -17.17 25.31
CA SER A 127 -59.50 -17.85 26.58
C SER A 127 -60.69 -17.24 27.34
N LYS A 128 -61.78 -16.92 26.64
CA LYS A 128 -63.04 -16.55 27.26
C LYS A 128 -64.19 -17.40 26.74
#